data_AF-A0A841WRI4-F1
#
_entry.id   AF-A0A841WRI4-F1
#
_cell.length_a   1.000
_cell.length_b   1.000
_cell.length_c   1.000
_cell.angle_alpha   90.00
_cell.angle_beta   90.00
_cell.angle_gamma   90.00
#
_symmetry.space_group_name_H-M   'P 1'
#
loop_
_entity.id
_entity.type
_entity.pdbx_description
1 polymer ?
#
loop_
_entity_poly.entity_id
_entity_poly.type
_entity_poly.pdbx_seq_one_letter_code
_entity_poly.pdbx_strand_id
1 'polypeptide(L)'
;MARQAQIKSSTKSWFPEILKTTLIFLLVLGLFLMGLASHIARQSFPQESGTIQLPGLKAEVTVQRDKWGIPHIYAANSHDLFMAQGYIHAQDRFWQMDFWRHVGSGRLSEMFGSSQVETDKYLRTMGWGRVAQQEIPHINAEMKAYLEAYADGVNAYLAKYQGSTLSLEYAVLKFLNPGYRPEPWQILHSLTWGKVMAYDLGRNFQSEIERAILLKTLTPSEVEELFPPYPENLPVILPELEKKEDAGIGGRGDAG
;
A
#
# COMPACT_ATOMS: atom_id res chain seq x y z
N MET A 1 -4.13 -58.24 -73.41
CA MET A 1 -3.43 -57.10 -72.77
C MET A 1 -4.31 -56.58 -71.63
N ALA A 2 -4.00 -56.94 -70.39
CA ALA A 2 -4.74 -56.47 -69.21
C ALA A 2 -4.19 -55.11 -68.77
N ARG A 3 -5.05 -54.08 -68.69
CA ARG A 3 -4.69 -52.77 -68.13
C ARG A 3 -5.00 -52.76 -66.64
N GLN A 4 -3.98 -52.58 -65.80
CA GLN A 4 -4.16 -52.28 -64.38
C GLN A 4 -4.48 -50.81 -64.19
N ALA A 5 -5.55 -50.52 -63.45
CA ALA A 5 -5.86 -49.19 -62.95
C ALA A 5 -5.24 -49.04 -61.54
N GLN A 6 -4.35 -48.07 -61.36
CA GLN A 6 -3.86 -47.68 -60.05
C GLN A 6 -4.81 -46.67 -59.41
N ILE A 7 -5.36 -47.00 -58.25
CA ILE A 7 -6.06 -46.05 -57.38
C ILE A 7 -5.02 -45.45 -56.43
N LYS A 8 -4.65 -44.18 -56.65
CA LYS A 8 -3.87 -43.39 -55.68
C LYS A 8 -4.84 -42.81 -54.65
N SER A 9 -4.78 -43.27 -53.40
CA SER A 9 -5.40 -42.55 -52.28
C SER A 9 -4.54 -41.33 -51.95
N SER A 10 -5.07 -40.13 -52.22
CA SER A 10 -4.47 -38.88 -51.78
C SER A 10 -4.98 -38.59 -50.36
N THR A 11 -4.28 -39.08 -49.35
CA THR A 11 -4.46 -38.58 -47.97
C THR A 11 -3.74 -37.25 -47.87
N LYS A 12 -4.39 -36.17 -48.32
CA LYS A 12 -3.95 -34.79 -48.06
C LYS A 12 -3.72 -34.66 -46.56
N SER A 13 -2.48 -34.43 -46.08
CA SER A 13 -2.24 -34.26 -44.64
C SER A 13 -2.73 -32.87 -44.23
N TRP A 14 -3.83 -32.79 -43.49
CA TRP A 14 -4.40 -31.53 -43.02
C TRP A 14 -3.60 -30.92 -41.85
N PHE A 15 -2.69 -31.69 -41.25
CA PHE A 15 -1.86 -31.32 -40.10
C PHE A 15 -1.09 -30.00 -40.23
N PRO A 16 -0.30 -29.74 -41.30
CA PRO A 16 0.44 -28.48 -41.44
C PRO A 16 -0.47 -27.26 -41.58
N GLU A 17 -1.64 -27.41 -42.23
CA GLU A 17 -2.62 -26.32 -42.36
C GLU A 17 -3.32 -26.04 -41.03
N ILE A 18 -3.68 -27.08 -40.26
CA ILE A 18 -4.25 -26.95 -38.92
C ILE A 18 -3.24 -26.30 -37.95
N LEU A 19 -1.96 -26.70 -38.02
CA LEU A 19 -0.91 -26.10 -37.19
C LEU A 19 -0.71 -24.62 -37.53
N LYS A 20 -0.69 -24.27 -38.82
CA LYS A 20 -0.56 -22.88 -39.29
C LYS A 20 -1.75 -22.02 -38.86
N THR A 21 -2.99 -22.48 -39.02
CA THR A 21 -4.17 -21.73 -38.58
C THR A 21 -4.21 -21.59 -37.06
N THR A 22 -3.79 -22.61 -36.31
CA THR A 22 -3.66 -22.54 -34.85
C THR A 22 -2.61 -21.51 -34.43
N LEU A 23 -1.44 -21.49 -35.06
CA LEU A 23 -0.39 -20.49 -34.78
C LEU A 23 -0.83 -19.06 -35.12
N ILE A 24 -1.50 -18.87 -36.26
CA ILE A 24 -2.07 -17.56 -36.63
C ILE A 24 -3.13 -17.14 -35.61
N PHE A 25 -4.00 -18.05 -35.20
CA PHE A 25 -5.01 -17.78 -34.18
C PHE A 25 -4.36 -17.37 -32.85
N LEU A 26 -3.34 -18.09 -32.38
CA LEU A 26 -2.62 -17.76 -31.14
C LEU A 26 -1.91 -16.41 -31.25
N LEU A 27 -1.32 -16.07 -32.40
CA LEU A 27 -0.69 -14.78 -32.63
C LEU A 27 -1.72 -13.63 -32.62
N VAL A 28 -2.85 -13.79 -33.32
CA VAL A 28 -3.93 -12.80 -33.35
C VAL A 28 -4.54 -12.63 -31.97
N LEU A 29 -4.76 -13.74 -31.25
CA LEU A 29 -5.23 -13.72 -29.87
C LEU A 29 -4.23 -13.00 -28.95
N GLY A 30 -2.93 -13.28 -29.08
CA GLY A 30 -1.88 -12.59 -28.32
C GLY A 30 -1.84 -11.09 -28.57
N LEU A 31 -1.91 -10.66 -29.84
CA LEU A 31 -1.97 -9.24 -30.20
C LEU A 31 -3.25 -8.57 -29.68
N PHE A 32 -4.39 -9.26 -29.76
CA PHE A 32 -5.66 -8.76 -29.23
C PHE A 32 -5.61 -8.59 -27.70
N LEU A 33 -5.10 -9.60 -26.98
CA LEU A 33 -4.93 -9.54 -25.53
C LEU A 33 -3.96 -8.43 -25.11
N MET A 34 -2.87 -8.25 -25.85
CA MET A 34 -1.90 -7.18 -25.60
C MET A 34 -2.49 -5.79 -25.84
N GLY A 35 -3.31 -5.64 -26.90
CA GLY A 35 -4.07 -4.41 -27.16
C GLY A 35 -5.08 -4.10 -26.06
N LEU A 36 -5.81 -5.12 -25.59
CA LEU A 36 -6.77 -4.99 -24.50
C LEU A 36 -6.09 -4.62 -23.18
N ALA A 37 -4.99 -5.30 -22.82
CA ALA A 37 -4.20 -4.98 -21.63
C ALA A 37 -3.64 -3.55 -21.67
N SER A 38 -3.11 -3.13 -22.83
CA SER A 38 -2.59 -1.78 -23.04
C SER A 38 -3.69 -0.72 -22.90
N HIS A 39 -4.89 -1.01 -23.42
CA HIS A 39 -6.04 -0.10 -23.29
C HIS A 39 -6.49 0.03 -21.82
N ILE A 40 -6.63 -1.09 -21.10
CA ILE A 40 -7.02 -1.10 -19.69
C ILE A 40 -5.97 -0.37 -18.84
N ALA A 41 -4.67 -0.62 -19.06
CA ALA A 41 -3.61 0.05 -18.30
C ALA A 41 -3.61 1.57 -18.52
N ARG A 42 -3.83 2.03 -19.75
CA ARG A 42 -3.90 3.47 -20.06
C ARG A 42 -5.13 4.17 -19.47
N GLN A 43 -6.22 3.44 -19.20
CA GLN A 43 -7.39 4.01 -18.53
C GLN A 43 -7.11 4.38 -17.07
N SER A 44 -6.13 3.72 -16.44
CA SER A 44 -5.71 4.01 -15.06
C SER A 44 -4.71 5.17 -14.97
N PHE A 45 -4.27 5.74 -16.10
CA PHE A 45 -3.27 6.80 -16.07
C PHE A 45 -3.87 8.12 -15.55
N PRO A 46 -3.10 8.86 -14.73
CA PRO A 46 -3.58 10.10 -14.16
C PRO A 46 -3.79 11.17 -15.25
N GLN A 47 -4.72 12.08 -14.99
CA GLN A 47 -4.83 13.29 -15.79
C GLN A 47 -3.74 14.27 -15.35
N GLU A 48 -2.72 14.44 -16.19
CA GLU A 48 -1.54 15.28 -15.88
C GLU A 48 -1.71 16.76 -16.24
N SER A 49 -2.68 17.10 -17.09
CA SER A 49 -2.90 18.46 -17.58
C SER A 49 -4.39 18.81 -17.73
N GLY A 50 -4.67 20.11 -17.84
CA GLY A 50 -6.01 20.67 -17.99
C GLY A 50 -6.61 21.13 -16.67
N THR A 51 -7.91 21.42 -16.70
CA THR A 51 -8.66 21.95 -15.56
C THR A 51 -9.59 20.87 -15.01
N ILE A 52 -9.58 20.71 -13.69
CA ILE A 52 -10.48 19.81 -12.97
C ILE A 52 -11.37 20.67 -12.09
N GLN A 53 -12.68 20.48 -12.20
CA GLN A 53 -13.62 21.08 -11.25
C GLN A 53 -13.72 20.18 -10.04
N LEU A 54 -13.31 20.71 -8.89
CA LEU A 54 -13.32 20.01 -7.61
C LEU A 54 -14.32 20.70 -6.67
N PRO A 55 -15.55 20.17 -6.53
CA PRO A 55 -16.56 20.77 -5.67
C PRO A 55 -16.08 20.82 -4.22
N GLY A 56 -16.04 22.02 -3.63
CA GLY A 56 -15.57 22.23 -2.25
C GLY A 56 -14.37 23.18 -2.14
N LEU A 57 -13.61 23.36 -3.23
CA LEU A 57 -12.55 24.37 -3.27
C LEU A 57 -13.14 25.78 -3.10
N LYS A 58 -12.47 26.60 -2.28
CA LYS A 58 -12.86 27.99 -2.00
C LYS A 58 -12.17 28.99 -2.93
N ALA A 59 -10.99 28.63 -3.43
CA ALA A 59 -10.20 29.40 -4.39
C ALA A 59 -9.51 28.47 -5.41
N GLU A 60 -8.86 29.07 -6.41
CA GLU A 60 -8.08 28.34 -7.40
C GLU A 60 -6.87 27.63 -6.74
N VAL A 61 -6.61 26.40 -7.19
CA VAL A 61 -5.43 25.61 -6.82
C VAL A 61 -4.67 25.25 -8.09
N THR A 62 -3.37 25.52 -8.09
CA THR A 62 -2.48 25.16 -9.20
C THR A 62 -1.66 23.93 -8.81
N VAL A 63 -1.69 22.89 -9.64
CA VAL A 63 -0.84 21.70 -9.49
C VAL A 63 0.14 21.65 -10.65
N GLN A 64 1.44 21.67 -10.36
CA GLN A 64 2.50 21.54 -11.35
C GLN A 64 3.24 20.23 -11.12
N ARG A 65 3.32 19.38 -12.15
CA ARG A 65 4.14 18.17 -12.11
C ARG A 65 5.51 18.45 -12.72
N ASP A 66 6.57 18.07 -12.01
CA ASP A 66 7.92 18.17 -12.54
C ASP A 66 8.21 17.05 -13.56
N LYS A 67 9.43 17.02 -14.10
CA LYS A 67 9.87 16.00 -15.07
C LYS A 67 9.86 14.56 -14.54
N TRP A 68 9.76 14.37 -13.22
CA TRP A 68 9.69 13.08 -12.55
C TRP A 68 8.26 12.72 -12.14
N GLY A 69 7.28 13.57 -12.48
CA GLY A 69 5.88 13.40 -12.11
C GLY A 69 5.55 13.80 -10.68
N ILE A 70 6.46 14.47 -9.96
CA ILE A 70 6.24 14.91 -8.58
C ILE A 70 5.28 16.12 -8.59
N PRO A 71 4.12 16.07 -7.89
CA PRO A 71 3.18 17.17 -7.87
C PRO A 71 3.58 18.25 -6.86
N HIS A 72 3.63 19.50 -7.31
CA HIS A 72 3.78 20.71 -6.52
C HIS A 72 2.42 21.43 -6.47
N ILE A 73 1.83 21.52 -5.29
CA ILE A 73 0.47 22.07 -5.08
C ILE A 73 0.58 23.47 -4.49
N TYR A 74 -0.01 24.46 -5.15
CA TYR A 74 -0.08 25.85 -4.73
C TYR A 74 -1.53 26.25 -4.48
N ALA A 75 -1.85 26.69 -3.26
CA ALA A 75 -3.20 27.10 -2.86
C ALA A 75 -3.14 28.33 -1.96
N ALA A 76 -4.20 29.14 -1.96
CA ALA A 76 -4.28 30.37 -1.15
C ALA A 76 -4.64 30.12 0.33
N ASN A 77 -5.07 28.90 0.68
CA ASN A 77 -5.47 28.52 2.03
C ASN A 77 -5.24 27.02 2.27
N SER A 78 -5.14 26.65 3.55
CA SER A 78 -4.87 25.26 3.96
C SER A 78 -5.98 24.27 3.57
N HIS A 79 -7.25 24.68 3.63
CA HIS A 79 -8.36 23.80 3.25
C HIS A 79 -8.23 23.32 1.81
N ASP A 80 -8.04 24.25 0.88
CA ASP A 80 -7.90 23.93 -0.55
C ASP A 80 -6.61 23.16 -0.83
N LEU A 81 -5.53 23.44 -0.09
CA LEU A 81 -4.27 22.69 -0.16
C LEU A 81 -4.46 21.21 0.19
N PHE A 82 -5.04 20.91 1.35
CA PHE A 82 -5.24 19.54 1.81
C PHE A 82 -6.26 18.80 0.95
N MET A 83 -7.31 19.48 0.50
CA MET A 83 -8.29 18.91 -0.43
C MET A 83 -7.66 18.53 -1.77
N ALA A 84 -6.88 19.43 -2.37
CA ALA A 84 -6.15 19.11 -3.59
C ALA A 84 -5.12 18.00 -3.37
N GLN A 85 -4.43 17.98 -2.23
CA GLN A 85 -3.50 16.91 -1.88
C GLN A 85 -4.18 15.54 -1.83
N GLY A 86 -5.34 15.44 -1.19
CA GLY A 86 -6.13 14.20 -1.15
C GLY A 86 -6.54 13.73 -2.54
N TYR A 87 -7.01 14.65 -3.39
CA TYR A 87 -7.38 14.33 -4.77
C TYR A 87 -6.17 13.81 -5.59
N ILE A 88 -5.02 14.49 -5.49
CA ILE A 88 -3.80 14.10 -6.23
C ILE A 88 -3.23 12.78 -5.73
N HIS A 89 -3.22 12.55 -4.40
CA HIS A 89 -2.82 11.26 -3.85
C HIS A 89 -3.73 10.12 -4.34
N ALA A 90 -5.04 10.32 -4.38
CA ALA A 90 -5.96 9.34 -4.94
C ALA A 90 -5.66 9.09 -6.42
N GLN A 91 -5.47 10.15 -7.21
CA GLN A 91 -5.11 10.04 -8.62
C GLN A 91 -3.83 9.21 -8.85
N ASP A 92 -2.80 9.36 -8.02
CA ASP A 92 -1.51 8.73 -8.25
C ASP A 92 -1.38 7.36 -7.54
N ARG A 93 -2.08 7.14 -6.42
CA ARG A 93 -1.80 6.06 -5.47
C ARG A 93 -3.02 5.41 -4.83
N PHE A 94 -4.23 5.54 -5.40
CA PHE A 94 -5.43 5.09 -4.71
C PHE A 94 -5.38 3.61 -4.28
N TRP A 95 -4.88 2.70 -5.12
CA TRP A 95 -4.71 1.28 -4.75
C TRP A 95 -3.87 1.12 -3.47
N GLN A 96 -2.72 1.80 -3.40
CA GLN A 96 -1.85 1.77 -2.24
C GLN A 96 -2.59 2.28 -1.00
N MET A 97 -3.32 3.39 -1.12
CA MET A 97 -4.09 3.97 -0.02
C MET A 97 -5.18 3.03 0.46
N ASP A 98 -5.91 2.41 -0.47
CA ASP A 98 -7.00 1.48 -0.18
C ASP A 98 -6.49 0.19 0.48
N PHE A 99 -5.41 -0.38 -0.04
CA PHE A 99 -4.76 -1.53 0.56
C PHE A 99 -4.32 -1.24 2.00
N TRP A 100 -3.63 -0.12 2.22
CA TRP A 100 -3.11 0.21 3.55
C TRP A 100 -4.19 0.57 4.57
N ARG A 101 -5.34 1.15 4.18
CA ARG A 101 -6.45 1.31 5.14
C ARG A 101 -7.03 -0.03 5.58
N HIS A 102 -7.02 -1.05 4.71
CA HIS A 102 -7.47 -2.41 5.06
C HIS A 102 -6.46 -3.11 5.96
N VAL A 103 -5.16 -2.96 5.71
CA VAL A 103 -4.11 -3.43 6.64
C VAL A 103 -4.27 -2.76 8.01
N GLY A 104 -4.36 -1.44 8.05
CA GLY A 104 -4.46 -0.68 9.31
C GLY A 104 -5.73 -1.02 10.12
N SER A 105 -6.80 -1.42 9.44
CA SER A 105 -8.09 -1.72 10.07
C SER A 105 -8.35 -3.22 10.28
N GLY A 106 -7.46 -4.10 9.79
CA GLY A 106 -7.67 -5.55 9.76
C GLY A 106 -8.94 -5.94 9.00
N ARG A 107 -9.01 -5.53 7.73
CA ARG A 107 -10.13 -5.77 6.81
C ARG A 107 -9.69 -6.40 5.47
N LEU A 108 -8.47 -6.92 5.36
CA LEU A 108 -7.94 -7.49 4.10
C LEU A 108 -8.81 -8.61 3.53
N SER A 109 -9.54 -9.35 4.38
CA SER A 109 -10.49 -10.37 3.94
C SER A 109 -11.64 -9.83 3.11
N GLU A 110 -11.97 -8.54 3.23
CA GLU A 110 -12.96 -7.87 2.38
C GLU A 110 -12.44 -7.65 0.96
N MET A 111 -11.11 -7.58 0.77
CA MET A 111 -10.48 -7.49 -0.54
C MET A 111 -10.18 -8.89 -1.11
N PHE A 112 -9.51 -9.74 -0.35
CA PHE A 112 -8.92 -11.00 -0.84
C PHE A 112 -9.61 -12.28 -0.32
N GLY A 113 -10.75 -12.14 0.35
CA GLY A 113 -11.56 -13.25 0.83
C GLY A 113 -11.00 -13.94 2.09
N SER A 114 -11.52 -15.14 2.36
CA SER A 114 -11.32 -15.87 3.62
C SER A 114 -9.85 -16.19 3.95
N SER A 115 -8.97 -16.22 2.95
CA SER A 115 -7.53 -16.45 3.13
C SER A 115 -6.86 -15.44 4.08
N GLN A 116 -7.44 -14.24 4.25
CA GLN A 116 -6.87 -13.18 5.06
C GLN A 116 -7.49 -13.05 6.45
N VAL A 117 -8.41 -13.94 6.84
CA VAL A 117 -9.11 -13.82 8.14
C VAL A 117 -8.15 -13.91 9.32
N GLU A 118 -7.14 -14.79 9.27
CA GLU A 118 -6.15 -14.87 10.36
C GLU A 118 -5.26 -13.62 10.41
N THR A 119 -4.90 -13.06 9.26
CA THR A 119 -4.20 -11.78 9.15
C THR A 119 -5.04 -10.65 9.78
N ASP A 120 -6.34 -10.59 9.46
CA ASP A 120 -7.25 -9.58 10.00
C ASP A 120 -7.42 -9.71 11.52
N LYS A 121 -7.48 -10.92 12.05
CA LYS A 121 -7.52 -11.17 13.50
C LYS A 121 -6.26 -10.63 14.18
N TYR A 122 -5.08 -10.90 13.62
CA TYR A 122 -3.83 -10.37 14.13
C TYR A 122 -3.81 -8.83 14.12
N LEU A 123 -4.14 -8.21 12.98
CA LEU A 123 -4.18 -6.75 12.83
C LEU A 123 -5.21 -6.08 13.77
N ARG A 124 -6.37 -6.71 13.98
CA ARG A 124 -7.37 -6.24 14.95
C ARG A 124 -6.93 -6.39 16.40
N THR A 125 -6.07 -7.37 16.68
CA THR A 125 -5.43 -7.56 17.98
C THR A 125 -4.45 -6.43 18.27
N MET A 126 -3.67 -6.01 17.27
CA MET A 126 -2.82 -4.80 17.37
C MET A 126 -3.64 -3.55 17.65
N GLY A 127 -4.83 -3.45 17.06
CA GLY A 127 -5.85 -2.48 17.48
C GLY A 127 -5.64 -1.05 16.97
N TRP A 128 -4.82 -0.82 15.96
CA TRP A 128 -4.52 0.52 15.42
C TRP A 128 -5.75 1.32 15.05
N GLY A 129 -6.70 0.74 14.29
CA GLY A 129 -7.95 1.41 13.94
C GLY A 129 -8.80 1.77 15.16
N ARG A 130 -8.78 0.94 16.21
CA ARG A 130 -9.50 1.20 17.47
C ARG A 130 -8.90 2.39 18.22
N VAL A 131 -7.57 2.44 18.30
CA VAL A 131 -6.84 3.55 18.95
C VAL A 131 -7.04 4.83 18.15
N ALA A 132 -6.90 4.79 16.83
CA ALA A 132 -7.15 5.95 15.96
C ALA A 132 -8.58 6.49 16.13
N GLN A 133 -9.58 5.61 16.24
CA GLN A 133 -10.97 6.01 16.47
C GLN A 133 -11.17 6.71 17.82
N GLN A 134 -10.47 6.26 18.87
CA GLN A 134 -10.49 6.88 20.19
C GLN A 134 -9.82 8.25 20.22
N GLU A 135 -8.88 8.52 19.31
CA GLU A 135 -8.18 9.81 19.23
C GLU A 135 -8.94 10.90 18.47
N ILE A 136 -9.88 10.54 17.60
CA ILE A 136 -10.66 11.51 16.82
C ILE A 136 -11.32 12.60 17.68
N PRO A 137 -11.89 12.34 18.86
CA PRO A 137 -12.44 13.39 19.72
C PRO A 137 -11.37 14.29 20.37
N HIS A 138 -10.10 13.88 20.38
CA HIS A 138 -9.00 14.54 21.06
C HIS A 138 -8.08 15.35 20.13
N ILE A 139 -8.21 15.20 18.81
CA ILE A 139 -7.47 16.04 17.86
C ILE A 139 -7.99 17.48 17.93
N ASN A 140 -7.09 18.44 17.75
CA ASN A 140 -7.48 19.84 17.70
C ASN A 140 -8.34 20.14 16.45
N ALA A 141 -9.12 21.23 16.50
CA ALA A 141 -10.04 21.58 15.44
C ALA A 141 -9.35 21.85 14.09
N GLU A 142 -8.13 22.37 14.11
CA GLU A 142 -7.34 22.66 12.92
C GLU A 142 -6.94 21.37 12.18
N MET A 143 -6.34 20.41 12.89
CA MET A 143 -5.98 19.10 12.34
C MET A 143 -7.21 18.35 11.83
N LYS A 144 -8.32 18.42 12.58
CA LYS A 144 -9.59 17.83 12.13
C LYS A 144 -10.02 18.41 10.78
N ALA A 145 -10.03 19.72 10.65
CA ALA A 145 -10.40 20.39 9.40
C ALA A 145 -9.47 20.03 8.23
N TYR A 146 -8.16 19.84 8.48
CA TYR A 146 -7.21 19.41 7.46
C TYR A 146 -7.44 17.97 7.01
N LEU A 147 -7.71 17.05 7.95
CA LEU A 147 -8.02 15.65 7.64
C LEU A 147 -9.36 15.50 6.91
N GLU A 148 -10.36 16.32 7.27
CA GLU A 148 -11.65 16.37 6.59
C GLU A 148 -11.49 16.87 5.16
N ALA A 149 -10.80 18.00 4.95
CA ALA A 149 -10.52 18.51 3.61
C ALA A 149 -9.76 17.48 2.76
N TYR A 150 -8.75 16.82 3.33
CA TYR A 150 -8.04 15.74 2.65
C TYR A 150 -8.97 14.59 2.24
N ALA A 151 -9.83 14.13 3.15
CA ALA A 151 -10.79 13.08 2.86
C ALA A 151 -11.78 13.49 1.75
N ASP A 152 -12.26 14.72 1.75
CA ASP A 152 -13.14 15.28 0.72
C ASP A 152 -12.46 15.26 -0.66
N GLY A 153 -11.17 15.59 -0.72
CA GLY A 153 -10.36 15.48 -1.93
C GLY A 153 -10.30 14.06 -2.49
N VAL A 154 -10.01 13.07 -1.63
CA VAL A 154 -9.99 11.64 -2.01
C VAL A 154 -11.37 11.19 -2.48
N ASN A 155 -12.43 11.60 -1.76
CA ASN A 155 -13.81 11.22 -2.07
C ASN A 155 -14.31 11.84 -3.37
N ALA A 156 -13.89 13.06 -3.70
CA ALA A 156 -14.20 13.67 -4.98
C ALA A 156 -13.56 12.92 -6.16
N TYR A 157 -12.36 12.36 -5.98
CA TYR A 157 -11.75 11.46 -6.97
C TYR A 157 -12.57 10.16 -7.10
N LEU A 158 -12.93 9.53 -5.98
CA LEU A 158 -13.73 8.30 -5.96
C LEU A 158 -15.13 8.46 -6.56
N ALA A 159 -15.72 9.64 -6.47
CA ALA A 159 -17.01 9.92 -7.09
C ALA A 159 -16.96 9.89 -8.63
N LYS A 160 -15.79 10.11 -9.23
CA LYS A 160 -15.60 10.19 -10.68
C LYS A 160 -14.99 8.92 -11.28
N TYR A 161 -14.13 8.22 -10.54
CA TYR A 161 -13.36 7.08 -11.06
C TYR A 161 -13.73 5.78 -10.34
N GLN A 162 -13.88 4.70 -11.12
CA GLN A 162 -14.24 3.36 -10.62
C GLN A 162 -13.62 2.24 -11.45
N GLY A 163 -13.44 1.06 -10.83
CA GLY A 163 -12.89 -0.11 -11.51
C GLY A 163 -11.51 0.16 -12.11
N SER A 164 -11.29 -0.24 -13.37
CA SER A 164 -9.99 -0.05 -14.05
C SER A 164 -9.58 1.41 -14.23
N THR A 165 -10.52 2.35 -14.23
CA THR A 165 -10.21 3.80 -14.33
C THR A 165 -9.68 4.37 -13.01
N LEU A 166 -9.87 3.64 -11.90
CA LEU A 166 -9.38 4.02 -10.58
C LEU A 166 -7.96 3.52 -10.36
N SER A 167 -7.71 2.25 -10.67
CA SER A 167 -6.37 1.70 -10.87
C SER A 167 -6.46 0.33 -11.55
N LEU A 168 -5.34 -0.15 -12.11
CA LEU A 168 -5.27 -1.43 -12.80
C LEU A 168 -5.54 -2.62 -11.86
N GLU A 169 -5.11 -2.50 -10.60
CA GLU A 169 -5.28 -3.52 -9.56
C GLU A 169 -6.75 -3.85 -9.31
N TYR A 170 -7.66 -2.88 -9.45
CA TYR A 170 -9.10 -3.13 -9.36
C TYR A 170 -9.64 -3.98 -10.52
N ALA A 171 -9.01 -3.95 -11.69
CA ALA A 171 -9.36 -4.85 -12.79
C ALA A 171 -9.03 -6.31 -12.41
N VAL A 172 -7.89 -6.54 -11.74
CA VAL A 172 -7.50 -7.85 -11.24
C VAL A 172 -8.38 -8.27 -10.06
N LEU A 173 -8.60 -7.35 -9.11
CA LEU A 173 -9.39 -7.61 -7.91
C LEU A 173 -10.83 -7.99 -8.26
N LYS A 174 -11.40 -7.45 -9.35
CA LYS A 174 -12.72 -7.84 -9.83
C LYS A 174 -12.83 -9.33 -10.18
N PHE A 175 -11.73 -9.99 -10.57
CA PHE A 175 -11.70 -11.44 -10.81
C PHE A 175 -11.58 -12.24 -9.50
N LEU A 176 -10.83 -11.74 -8.53
CA LEU A 176 -10.62 -12.40 -7.23
C LEU A 176 -11.83 -12.23 -6.29
N ASN A 177 -12.43 -11.03 -6.31
CA ASN A 177 -13.54 -10.63 -5.47
C ASN A 177 -14.43 -9.61 -6.21
N PRO A 178 -15.37 -10.08 -7.06
CA PRO A 178 -16.21 -9.21 -7.90
C PRO A 178 -17.09 -8.22 -7.12
N GLY A 179 -17.41 -8.55 -5.86
CA GLY A 179 -18.28 -7.76 -4.98
C GLY A 179 -17.58 -6.56 -4.34
N TYR A 180 -16.24 -6.54 -4.32
CA TYR A 180 -15.50 -5.49 -3.63
C TYR A 180 -15.66 -4.13 -4.33
N ARG A 181 -15.92 -3.09 -3.53
CA ARG A 181 -16.00 -1.69 -3.98
C ARG A 181 -15.30 -0.81 -2.94
N PRO A 182 -14.44 0.14 -3.37
CA PRO A 182 -13.84 1.09 -2.46
C PRO A 182 -14.88 1.87 -1.67
N GLU A 183 -14.70 1.94 -0.36
CA GLU A 183 -15.50 2.81 0.50
C GLU A 183 -14.99 4.26 0.45
N PRO A 184 -15.84 5.25 0.80
CA PRO A 184 -15.39 6.62 1.03
C PRO A 184 -14.24 6.68 2.03
N TRP A 185 -13.29 7.58 1.78
CA TRP A 185 -12.24 7.91 2.71
C TRP A 185 -12.79 8.70 3.90
N GLN A 186 -12.29 8.40 5.10
CA GLN A 186 -12.64 9.05 6.36
C GLN A 186 -11.36 9.48 7.06
N ILE A 187 -11.46 10.47 7.96
CA ILE A 187 -10.34 10.92 8.79
C ILE A 187 -9.67 9.76 9.56
N LEU A 188 -10.48 8.75 9.94
CA LEU A 188 -10.02 7.54 10.62
C LEU A 188 -8.92 6.82 9.84
N HIS A 189 -9.03 6.74 8.52
CA HIS A 189 -8.09 6.00 7.68
C HIS A 189 -6.71 6.66 7.68
N SER A 190 -6.66 7.99 7.63
CA SER A 190 -5.41 8.76 7.72
C SER A 190 -4.75 8.61 9.10
N LEU A 191 -5.53 8.70 10.18
CA LEU A 191 -5.02 8.52 11.54
C LEU A 191 -4.53 7.08 11.79
N THR A 192 -5.26 6.10 11.27
CA THR A 192 -4.88 4.69 11.37
C THR A 192 -3.52 4.44 10.72
N TRP A 193 -3.26 5.03 9.56
CA TRP A 193 -1.95 4.93 8.92
C TRP A 193 -0.81 5.49 9.79
N GLY A 194 -1.06 6.61 10.49
CA GLY A 194 -0.13 7.14 11.49
C GLY A 194 0.22 6.13 12.59
N LYS A 195 -0.74 5.32 13.03
CA LYS A 195 -0.51 4.25 14.03
C LYS A 195 0.31 3.09 13.47
N VAL A 196 0.05 2.70 12.22
CA VAL A 196 0.84 1.67 11.54
C VAL A 196 2.30 2.11 11.43
N MET A 197 2.55 3.35 10.99
CA MET A 197 3.91 3.90 10.89
C MET A 197 4.61 3.98 12.24
N ALA A 198 3.91 4.39 13.30
CA ALA A 198 4.48 4.44 14.65
C ALA A 198 4.89 3.04 15.15
N TYR A 199 4.09 2.02 14.82
CA TYR A 199 4.44 0.63 15.13
C TYR A 199 5.64 0.14 14.33
N ASP A 200 5.69 0.41 13.02
CA ASP A 200 6.81 0.00 12.15
C ASP A 200 8.15 0.60 12.58
N LEU A 201 8.12 1.83 13.10
CA LEU A 201 9.30 2.49 13.67
C LEU A 201 9.66 1.97 15.07
N GLY A 202 8.72 1.31 15.76
CA GLY A 202 8.91 0.68 17.06
C GLY A 202 9.67 -0.64 16.94
N ARG A 203 10.98 -0.60 17.15
CA ARG A 203 11.85 -1.79 17.12
C ARG A 203 12.21 -2.22 18.52
N ASN A 204 11.60 -3.32 19.02
CA ASN A 204 12.12 -4.12 20.14
C ASN A 204 11.28 -5.38 20.40
N PHE A 205 9.98 -5.29 20.16
CA PHE A 205 8.99 -6.30 20.57
C PHE A 205 9.33 -7.73 20.13
N GLN A 206 9.75 -7.90 18.88
CA GLN A 206 10.12 -9.21 18.33
C GLN A 206 11.31 -9.81 19.08
N SER A 207 12.35 -9.02 19.34
CA SER A 207 13.54 -9.44 20.08
C SER A 207 13.21 -9.76 21.54
N GLU A 208 12.32 -9.01 22.19
CA GLU A 208 11.87 -9.34 23.55
C GLU A 208 11.11 -10.67 23.61
N ILE A 209 10.21 -10.93 22.64
CA ILE A 209 9.50 -12.21 22.55
C ILE A 209 10.47 -13.36 22.31
N GLU A 210 11.40 -13.21 21.38
CA GLU A 210 12.39 -14.24 21.07
C GLU A 210 13.24 -14.58 22.30
N ARG A 211 13.75 -13.56 23.01
CA ARG A 211 14.47 -13.75 24.27
C ARG A 211 13.61 -14.48 25.32
N ALA A 212 12.34 -14.10 25.47
CA ALA A 212 11.42 -14.74 26.41
C ALA A 212 11.11 -16.20 26.06
N ILE A 213 11.04 -16.54 24.76
CA ILE A 213 10.87 -17.92 24.29
C ILE A 213 12.13 -18.74 24.56
N LEU A 214 13.31 -18.20 24.25
CA LEU A 214 14.59 -18.89 24.42
C LEU A 214 14.90 -19.20 25.88
N LEU A 215 14.48 -18.36 26.83
CA LEU A 215 14.62 -18.61 28.27
C LEU A 215 13.86 -19.84 28.78
N LYS A 216 12.99 -20.46 27.95
CA LYS A 216 12.36 -21.75 28.28
C LYS A 216 13.32 -22.94 28.13
N THR A 217 14.36 -22.78 27.33
CA THR A 217 15.32 -23.85 26.99
C THR A 217 16.77 -23.50 27.32
N LEU A 218 17.10 -22.20 27.31
CA LEU A 218 18.44 -21.66 27.55
C LEU A 218 18.47 -20.91 28.88
N THR A 219 19.64 -20.87 29.51
CA THR A 219 19.93 -20.04 30.67
C THR A 219 20.01 -18.56 30.29
N PRO A 220 19.84 -17.63 31.25
CA PRO A 220 20.00 -16.20 30.98
C PRO A 220 21.33 -15.83 30.31
N SER A 221 22.44 -16.44 30.74
CA SER A 221 23.77 -16.20 30.16
C SER A 221 23.88 -16.66 28.70
N GLU A 222 23.28 -17.79 28.35
CA GLU A 222 23.27 -18.28 26.95
C GLU A 222 22.40 -17.38 26.06
N VAL A 223 21.31 -16.82 26.59
CA VAL A 223 20.49 -15.84 25.83
C VAL A 223 21.23 -14.51 25.67
N GLU A 224 21.99 -14.06 26.66
CA GLU A 224 22.83 -12.85 26.56
C GLU A 224 23.95 -13.01 25.53
N GLU A 225 24.49 -14.22 25.35
CA GLU A 225 25.45 -14.49 24.28
C GLU A 225 24.84 -14.34 22.88
N LEU A 226 23.56 -14.72 22.70
CA LEU A 226 22.82 -14.56 21.44
C LEU A 226 22.33 -13.12 21.20
N PHE A 227 22.06 -12.38 22.27
CA PHE A 227 21.57 -10.99 22.24
C PHE A 227 22.45 -10.10 23.12
N PRO A 228 23.71 -9.86 22.71
CA PRO A 228 24.64 -9.07 23.51
C PRO A 228 24.17 -7.61 23.62
N PRO A 229 24.50 -6.92 24.72
CA PRO A 229 24.24 -5.50 24.84
C PRO A 229 25.03 -4.72 23.78
N TYR A 230 24.65 -3.46 23.56
CA TYR A 230 25.39 -2.58 22.67
C TYR A 230 26.84 -2.46 23.16
N PRO A 231 27.85 -2.76 22.32
CA PRO A 231 29.25 -2.72 22.76
C PRO A 231 29.69 -1.31 23.16
N GLU A 232 30.36 -1.18 24.30
CA GLU A 232 30.83 0.10 24.86
C GLU A 232 31.83 0.82 23.95
N ASN A 233 32.52 0.10 23.07
CA ASN A 233 33.52 0.67 22.15
C ASN A 233 32.93 1.16 20.82
N LEU A 234 31.61 1.08 20.64
CA LEU A 234 30.93 1.55 19.43
C LEU A 234 30.35 2.96 19.61
N PRO A 235 30.24 3.74 18.53
CA PRO A 235 29.82 5.13 18.61
C PRO A 235 28.34 5.27 18.98
N VAL A 236 28.06 6.03 20.04
CA VAL A 236 26.71 6.43 20.44
C VAL A 236 26.29 7.75 19.80
N ILE A 237 24.98 8.02 19.75
CA ILE A 237 24.42 9.23 19.12
C ILE A 237 24.81 10.51 19.89
N LEU A 238 24.93 10.43 21.22
CA LEU A 238 25.26 11.56 22.10
C LEU A 238 26.47 11.25 23.00
N PRO A 239 27.70 11.27 22.48
CA PRO A 239 28.90 10.86 23.23
C PRO A 239 29.23 11.73 24.45
N GLU A 240 28.74 12.97 24.49
CA GLU A 240 29.05 13.92 25.57
C GLU A 240 28.19 13.74 26.82
N LEU A 241 26.99 13.13 26.70
CA LEU A 241 26.10 12.88 27.83
C LEU A 241 26.57 11.68 28.66
N GLU A 242 27.07 10.65 28.00
CA GLU A 242 27.66 9.46 28.63
C GLU A 242 28.87 9.84 29.50
N LYS A 243 29.76 10.69 28.98
CA LYS A 243 30.91 11.23 29.74
C LYS A 243 30.51 12.02 30.98
N LYS A 244 29.33 12.63 30.99
CA LYS A 244 28.82 13.40 32.15
C LYS A 244 28.21 12.50 33.22
N GLU A 245 27.62 11.38 32.84
CA GLU A 245 27.14 10.37 33.78
C GLU A 245 28.32 9.66 34.46
N ASP A 246 29.37 9.32 33.71
CA ASP A 246 30.61 8.74 34.28
C ASP A 246 31.32 9.71 35.23
N ALA A 247 31.27 11.02 34.93
CA ALA A 247 31.85 12.05 35.79
C ALA A 247 30.99 12.38 37.04
N GLY A 248 29.75 11.88 37.12
CA GLY A 248 28.76 12.22 38.16
C GLY A 248 28.55 11.16 39.24
N ILE A 249 29.01 9.91 39.05
CA ILE A 249 28.82 8.79 40.00
C ILE A 249 30.15 8.38 40.66
N GLY A 250 31.01 9.34 40.96
CA GLY A 250 32.26 9.14 41.72
C GLY A 250 32.16 9.41 43.23
N GLY A 251 30.95 9.56 43.79
CA GLY A 251 30.76 10.20 45.10
C GLY A 251 29.82 9.51 46.09
N ARG A 252 29.63 8.19 46.02
CA ARG A 252 28.97 7.45 47.10
C ARG A 252 29.90 6.39 47.66
N GLY A 253 30.86 6.88 48.45
CA GLY A 253 31.72 6.05 49.28
C GLY A 253 30.92 5.33 50.35
N ASP A 254 31.26 4.06 50.52
CA ASP A 254 31.35 3.30 51.76
C ASP A 254 31.08 4.11 53.04
N ALA A 255 29.98 3.78 53.73
CA ALA A 255 29.85 3.92 55.17
C ALA A 255 28.64 3.10 55.67
N GLY A 256 28.90 2.05 56.46
CA GLY A 256 27.94 1.40 57.36
C GLY A 256 27.64 -0.05 57.04
#